data_AF-A0A820KNQ1-F1
#
_entry.id   AF-A0A820KNQ1-F1
#
_cell.length_a   1.000
_cell.length_b   1.000
_cell.length_c   1.000
_cell.angle_alpha   90.00
_cell.angle_beta   90.00
_cell.angle_gamma   90.00
#
_symmetry.space_group_name_H-M   'P 1'
#
loop_
_entity.id
_entity.type
_entity.pdbx_description
1 polymer ?
#
loop_
_entity_poly.entity_id
_entity_poly.type
_entity_poly.pdbx_seq_one_letter_code
_entity_poly.pdbx_strand_id
1 'polypeptide(L)'
;FVDNNLNLYVADYSNNRIQKFASGQLNGTTIVTGAIILAGPTSVILDADGYIFITDMINQRLIGSGPNGFRCIAACSGSYGSSSSQLYNPHVISFDTYGNIFVADQFNSRVQKFLLLPDSC
;
A
#
# COMPACT_ATOMS: atom_id res chain seq x y z
N PHE A 1 -4.43 -9.78 -2.57
CA PHE A 1 -5.69 -9.26 -3.15
C PHE A 1 -5.98 -9.97 -4.45
N VAL A 2 -7.25 -10.23 -4.76
CA VAL A 2 -7.67 -10.82 -6.04
C VAL A 2 -8.61 -9.82 -6.72
N ASP A 3 -8.30 -9.43 -7.95
CA ASP A 3 -9.14 -8.50 -8.71
C ASP A 3 -10.31 -9.22 -9.43
N ASN A 4 -11.19 -8.45 -10.07
CA ASN A 4 -12.34 -8.98 -10.82
C ASN A 4 -11.95 -9.84 -12.03
N ASN A 5 -10.71 -9.72 -12.51
CA ASN A 5 -10.15 -10.54 -13.58
C ASN A 5 -9.46 -11.81 -13.03
N LEU A 6 -9.61 -12.09 -11.73
CA LEU A 6 -8.97 -13.19 -11.00
C LEU A 6 -7.44 -13.14 -11.01
N ASN A 7 -6.85 -11.95 -11.21
CA ASN A 7 -5.42 -11.78 -11.01
C ASN A 7 -5.12 -11.71 -9.51
N LEU A 8 -4.09 -12.43 -9.07
CA LEU A 8 -3.64 -12.44 -7.68
C LEU A 8 -2.48 -11.45 -7.48
N TYR A 9 -2.64 -10.58 -6.50
CA TYR A 9 -1.64 -9.62 -6.04
C TYR A 9 -1.14 -10.05 -4.67
N VAL A 10 0.18 -10.24 -4.55
CA VAL A 10 0.85 -10.74 -3.35
C VAL A 10 1.84 -9.72 -2.85
N ALA A 11 1.73 -9.34 -1.58
CA ALA A 11 2.79 -8.65 -0.86
C ALA A 11 3.81 -9.70 -0.40
N ASP A 12 4.93 -9.78 -1.10
CA ASP A 12 5.98 -10.78 -0.89
C ASP A 12 6.99 -10.20 0.12
N TYR A 13 6.56 -10.21 1.39
CA TYR A 13 7.16 -9.46 2.52
C TYR A 13 8.69 -9.53 2.55
N SER A 14 9.26 -10.75 2.64
CA SER A 14 10.70 -10.92 2.80
C SER A 14 11.50 -10.64 1.53
N ASN A 15 10.84 -10.61 0.37
CA ASN A 15 11.45 -10.30 -0.92
C ASN A 15 11.24 -8.84 -1.33
N ASN A 16 10.65 -8.00 -0.46
CA ASN A 16 10.51 -6.56 -0.64
C ASN A 16 9.83 -6.17 -1.97
N ARG A 17 8.80 -6.91 -2.38
CA ARG A 17 8.13 -6.70 -3.67
C ARG A 17 6.64 -6.99 -3.63
N ILE A 18 5.92 -6.43 -4.60
CA ILE A 18 4.56 -6.86 -4.92
C ILE A 18 4.59 -7.67 -6.22
N GLN A 19 4.04 -8.88 -6.17
CA GLN A 19 3.90 -9.77 -7.32
C GLN A 19 2.46 -9.76 -7.83
N LYS A 20 2.27 -9.67 -9.14
CA LYS A 20 1.00 -9.95 -9.81
C LYS A 20 1.09 -11.26 -10.57
N PHE A 21 0.17 -12.16 -10.30
CA PHE A 21 -0.06 -13.38 -11.07
C PHE A 21 -1.32 -13.17 -11.89
N ALA A 22 -1.21 -13.23 -13.21
CA ALA A 22 -2.41 -13.22 -14.04
C ALA A 22 -3.22 -14.50 -13.80
N SER A 23 -4.54 -14.45 -14.01
CA SER A 23 -5.41 -15.61 -13.79
C SER A 23 -4.89 -16.87 -14.50
N GLY A 24 -4.74 -17.95 -13.73
CA GLY A 24 -4.21 -19.24 -14.21
C GLY A 24 -2.69 -19.29 -14.45
N GLN A 25 -1.95 -18.21 -14.21
CA GLN A 25 -0.48 -18.20 -14.38
C GLN A 25 0.25 -18.59 -13.09
N LEU A 26 1.31 -19.38 -13.23
CA LEU A 26 2.16 -19.82 -12.12
C LEU A 26 3.33 -18.85 -11.85
N ASN A 27 3.70 -18.03 -12.84
CA ASN A 27 4.78 -17.06 -12.72
C ASN A 27 4.19 -15.66 -12.51
N GLY A 28 4.65 -14.99 -11.45
CA GLY A 28 4.24 -13.63 -11.14
C GLY A 28 5.25 -12.61 -11.67
N THR A 29 4.77 -11.42 -12.02
CA THR A 29 5.60 -10.27 -12.38
C THR A 29 5.68 -9.28 -11.22
N THR A 30 6.85 -8.69 -10.99
CA THR A 30 6.99 -7.60 -10.02
C THR A 30 6.43 -6.32 -10.61
N ILE A 31 5.45 -5.72 -9.94
CA ILE A 31 4.67 -4.59 -10.48
C ILE A 31 5.04 -3.23 -9.89
N VAL A 32 5.88 -3.21 -8.86
CA VAL A 32 6.43 -1.99 -8.27
C VAL A 32 7.91 -1.97 -8.60
N THR A 33 8.31 -1.08 -9.50
CA THR A 33 9.69 -0.95 -9.99
C THR A 33 10.09 0.53 -10.08
N GLY A 34 11.38 0.79 -10.27
CA GLY A 34 11.89 2.16 -10.44
C GLY A 34 12.23 2.84 -9.11
N ALA A 35 11.79 4.10 -8.94
CA ALA A 35 12.22 4.97 -7.84
C ALA A 35 11.66 4.59 -6.46
N ILE A 36 10.59 3.78 -6.41
CA ILE A 36 10.02 3.30 -5.15
C ILE A 36 10.67 1.95 -4.79
N ILE A 37 11.47 1.97 -3.74
CA ILE A 37 12.03 0.78 -3.11
C ILE A 37 11.14 0.44 -1.91
N LEU A 38 10.52 -0.74 -1.94
CA LEU A 38 9.72 -1.27 -0.83
C LEU A 38 10.61 -1.97 0.20
N ALA A 39 10.13 -2.05 1.43
CA ALA A 39 10.74 -2.83 2.50
C ALA A 39 9.65 -3.46 3.37
N GLY A 40 9.58 -4.80 3.35
CA GLY A 40 8.59 -5.57 4.09
C GLY A 40 7.14 -5.17 3.78
N PRO A 41 6.69 -5.14 2.52
CA PRO A 41 5.30 -4.83 2.25
C PRO A 41 4.38 -5.90 2.87
N THR A 42 3.35 -5.47 3.60
CA THR A 42 2.45 -6.36 4.36
C THR A 42 1.07 -6.49 3.74
N SER A 43 0.64 -5.51 2.94
CA SER A 43 -0.66 -5.52 2.27
C SER A 43 -0.58 -4.85 0.90
N VAL A 44 -1.42 -5.33 -0.02
CA VAL A 44 -1.69 -4.75 -1.32
C VAL A 44 -3.18 -4.84 -1.61
N ILE A 45 -3.80 -3.73 -2.01
CA ILE A 45 -5.20 -3.64 -2.44
C ILE A 45 -5.32 -2.76 -3.69
N LEU A 46 -6.44 -2.88 -4.41
CA LEU A 46 -6.74 -2.03 -5.56
C LEU A 46 -8.04 -1.25 -5.33
N ASP A 47 -8.14 -0.07 -5.96
CA ASP A 47 -9.41 0.65 -6.11
C ASP A 47 -10.20 0.20 -7.36
N ALA A 48 -11.31 0.87 -7.64
CA ALA A 48 -12.18 0.56 -8.79
C ALA A 48 -11.53 0.84 -10.15
N ASP A 49 -10.57 1.78 -10.21
CA ASP A 49 -9.81 2.11 -11.42
C ASP A 49 -8.59 1.19 -11.61
N GLY A 50 -8.33 0.33 -10.62
CA GLY A 50 -7.23 -0.63 -10.62
C GLY A 50 -5.90 -0.04 -10.16
N TYR A 51 -5.89 1.15 -9.55
CA TYR A 51 -4.70 1.68 -8.88
C TYR A 51 -4.36 0.83 -7.66
N ILE A 52 -3.07 0.72 -7.38
CA ILE A 52 -2.49 -0.22 -6.41
C ILE A 52 -2.07 0.56 -5.17
N PHE A 53 -2.47 0.07 -4.00
CA PHE A 53 -2.14 0.68 -2.72
C PHE A 53 -1.50 -0.34 -1.81
N ILE A 54 -0.41 0.05 -1.17
CA ILE A 54 0.53 -0.84 -0.50
C ILE A 54 0.83 -0.30 0.89
N THR A 55 0.86 -1.19 1.87
CA THR A 55 1.43 -0.92 3.18
C THR A 55 2.91 -1.31 3.17
N ASP A 56 3.79 -0.31 3.19
CA ASP A 56 5.25 -0.46 3.16
C ASP A 56 5.79 -0.44 4.60
N MET A 57 5.59 -1.55 5.32
CA MET A 57 5.65 -1.63 6.78
C MET A 57 6.98 -1.18 7.37
N ILE A 58 8.11 -1.67 6.84
CA ILE A 58 9.42 -1.35 7.42
C ILE A 58 9.74 0.13 7.22
N ASN A 59 9.33 0.69 6.08
CA ASN A 59 9.45 2.12 5.77
C ASN A 59 8.35 2.98 6.40
N GLN A 60 7.45 2.41 7.20
CA GLN A 60 6.44 3.13 8.00
C GLN A 60 5.51 4.05 7.17
N ARG A 61 5.24 3.69 5.91
CA ARG A 61 4.51 4.56 4.98
C ARG A 61 3.50 3.79 4.13
N LEU A 62 2.59 4.54 3.50
CA LEU A 62 1.68 4.01 2.50
C LEU A 62 2.10 4.47 1.11
N ILE A 63 2.11 3.54 0.16
CA ILE A 63 2.40 3.80 -1.25
C ILE A 63 1.13 3.60 -2.06
N GLY A 64 0.86 4.48 -3.01
CA GLY A 64 -0.23 4.37 -3.98
C GLY A 64 0.28 4.59 -5.39
N SER A 65 -0.31 3.92 -6.38
CA SER A 65 -0.14 4.28 -7.79
C SER A 65 -1.17 5.30 -8.24
N GLY A 66 -0.85 5.97 -9.35
CA GLY A 66 -1.72 6.89 -10.04
C GLY A 66 -1.29 7.03 -11.50
N PRO A 67 -1.86 7.99 -12.27
CA PRO A 67 -1.47 8.26 -13.65
C PRO A 67 0.04 8.54 -13.84
N ASN A 68 0.69 9.07 -12.79
CA ASN A 68 2.11 9.44 -12.79
C ASN A 68 3.02 8.38 -12.15
N GLY A 69 2.52 7.16 -11.93
CA GLY A 69 3.25 6.07 -11.28
C GLY A 69 3.06 5.99 -9.77
N PHE A 70 3.96 5.27 -9.09
CA PHE A 70 3.89 5.07 -7.63
C PHE A 70 4.45 6.26 -6.86
N ARG A 71 3.76 6.66 -5.80
CA ARG A 71 4.19 7.71 -4.85
C ARG A 71 3.79 7.34 -3.43
N CYS A 72 4.40 8.02 -2.46
CA CYS A 72 3.90 7.96 -1.10
C CYS A 72 2.62 8.79 -0.97
N ILE A 73 1.60 8.23 -0.30
CA ILE A 73 0.28 8.86 -0.16
C ILE A 73 -0.08 9.17 1.30
N ALA A 74 0.61 8.57 2.27
CA ALA A 74 0.46 8.86 3.69
C ALA A 74 1.70 8.43 4.47
N ALA A 75 1.95 9.11 5.60
CA ALA A 75 3.09 8.88 6.47
C ALA A 75 4.46 8.95 5.77
N CYS A 76 4.61 9.91 4.85
CA CYS A 76 5.75 10.00 3.94
C CYS A 76 7.06 10.48 4.57
N SER A 77 7.06 10.85 5.86
CA SER A 77 8.31 11.10 6.58
C SER A 77 9.15 9.82 6.72
N GLY A 78 8.54 8.64 6.61
CA GLY A 78 9.19 7.34 6.76
C GLY A 78 9.70 7.06 8.18
N SER A 79 9.43 7.95 9.12
CA SER A 79 9.79 7.82 10.53
C SER A 79 8.62 7.22 11.32
N TYR A 80 8.91 6.23 12.16
CA TYR A 80 7.91 5.71 13.06
C TYR A 80 7.49 6.77 14.10
N GLY A 81 6.26 6.71 14.56
CA GLY A 81 5.75 7.58 15.60
C GLY A 81 4.24 7.48 15.75
N SER A 82 3.69 8.25 16.68
CA SER A 82 2.27 8.23 17.04
C SER A 82 1.51 9.50 16.63
N SER A 83 2.18 10.44 15.96
CA SER A 83 1.52 11.67 15.48
C SER A 83 0.49 11.38 14.39
N SER A 84 -0.28 12.41 13.99
CA SER A 84 -1.31 12.29 12.96
C SER A 84 -0.76 11.98 11.57
N SER A 85 0.53 12.23 11.31
CA SER A 85 1.20 11.99 10.03
C SER A 85 2.23 10.86 10.09
N GLN A 86 2.23 10.05 11.15
CA GLN A 86 3.16 8.95 11.35
C GLN A 86 2.43 7.65 11.65
N LEU A 87 3.09 6.54 11.32
CA LEU A 87 2.65 5.18 11.60
C LEU A 87 3.73 4.47 12.41
N TYR A 88 3.37 3.36 13.05
CA TYR A 88 4.30 2.46 13.69
C TYR A 88 3.88 1.00 13.47
N ASN A 89 4.62 0.33 12.58
CA ASN A 89 4.39 -1.03 12.12
C ASN A 89 3.01 -1.18 11.46
N PRO A 90 2.71 -0.40 10.40
CA PRO A 90 1.41 -0.48 9.74
C PRO A 90 1.28 -1.82 9.01
N HIS A 91 0.12 -2.46 9.11
CA HIS A 91 -0.04 -3.83 8.60
C HIS A 91 -1.04 -3.97 7.45
N VAL A 92 -2.24 -3.40 7.58
CA VAL A 92 -3.30 -3.53 6.57
C VAL A 92 -3.87 -2.15 6.27
N ILE A 93 -4.08 -1.91 4.98
CA ILE A 93 -4.76 -0.74 4.44
C ILE A 93 -6.16 -1.13 3.92
N SER A 94 -7.12 -0.23 4.04
CA SER A 94 -8.46 -0.32 3.45
C SER A 94 -9.00 1.07 3.08
N PHE A 95 -10.07 1.13 2.29
CA PHE A 95 -10.73 2.37 1.88
C PHE A 95 -12.20 2.38 2.30
N ASP A 96 -12.75 3.56 2.59
CA ASP A 96 -14.19 3.76 2.55
C ASP A 96 -14.67 4.18 1.15
N THR A 97 -15.99 4.30 0.98
CA THR A 97 -16.62 4.71 -0.29
C THR A 97 -16.30 6.14 -0.71
N TYR A 98 -15.69 6.94 0.17
CA TYR A 98 -15.24 8.30 -0.12
C TYR A 98 -13.74 8.35 -0.46
N GLY A 99 -13.06 7.21 -0.50
CA GLY A 99 -11.63 7.11 -0.78
C GLY A 99 -10.74 7.46 0.42
N ASN A 100 -11.29 7.56 1.63
CA ASN A 100 -10.46 7.73 2.81
C ASN A 100 -9.73 6.43 3.13
N ILE A 101 -8.47 6.55 3.54
CA ILE A 101 -7.62 5.43 3.87
C ILE A 101 -7.75 5.10 5.36
N PHE A 102 -7.90 3.82 5.68
CA PHE A 102 -7.82 3.29 7.03
C PHE A 102 -6.63 2.34 7.13
N VAL A 103 -5.82 2.50 8.18
CA VAL A 103 -4.63 1.69 8.42
C VAL A 103 -4.69 1.06 9.80
N ALA A 104 -4.42 -0.24 9.88
CA ALA A 104 -4.10 -0.91 11.13
C ALA A 104 -2.67 -0.54 11.54
N ASP A 105 -2.54 0.41 12.46
CA ASP A 105 -1.29 0.97 12.95
C ASP A 105 -0.86 0.20 14.21
N GLN A 106 -0.25 -0.96 13.99
CA GLN A 106 -0.22 -2.08 14.93
C GLN A 106 0.45 -1.70 16.26
N PHE A 107 1.62 -1.08 16.22
CA PHE A 107 2.38 -0.81 17.46
C PHE A 107 1.89 0.43 18.19
N ASN A 108 1.10 1.28 17.52
CA ASN A 108 0.34 2.34 18.18
C ASN A 108 -1.02 1.85 18.72
N SER A 109 -1.37 0.57 18.53
CA SER A 109 -2.64 -0.02 18.99
C SER A 109 -3.88 0.77 18.54
N ARG A 110 -3.87 1.27 17.29
CA ARG A 110 -4.96 2.08 16.74
C ARG A 110 -5.30 1.70 15.30
N VAL A 111 -6.48 2.14 14.88
CA VAL A 111 -6.78 2.32 13.45
C VAL A 111 -6.65 3.80 13.15
N GLN A 112 -5.84 4.16 12.15
CA GLN A 112 -5.66 5.54 11.73
C GLN A 112 -6.34 5.81 10.39
N LYS A 113 -7.09 6.91 10.32
CA LYS A 113 -7.71 7.40 9.10
C LYS A 113 -6.85 8.50 8.47
N PHE A 114 -6.56 8.38 7.18
CA PHE A 114 -6.01 9.47 6.35
C PHE A 114 -7.02 9.89 5.30
N LEU A 115 -7.13 11.20 5.08
CA LEU A 115 -7.90 11.72 3.96
C LEU A 115 -7.01 11.67 2.72
N LEU A 116 -7.46 10.95 1.68
CA LEU A 116 -6.83 11.06 0.37
C LEU A 116 -7.32 12.38 -0.24
N LEU A 117 -6.55 13.45 -0.06
CA LEU A 117 -6.93 14.74 -0.64
C LEU A 117 -6.61 14.70 -2.14
N PRO A 118 -7.50 15.19 -3.02
CA PRO A 118 -7.29 15.18 -4.48
C PRO A 118 -5.95 15.78 -4.93
N ASP A 119 -5.37 16.67 -4.11
CA ASP A 119 -4.19 17.47 -4.43
C ASP A 119 -3.02 17.28 -3.44
N SER A 120 -3.00 16.23 -2.61
CA SER A 120 -1.81 15.96 -1.79
C SER A 120 -0.72 15.24 -2.60
N CYS A 121 0.08 16.07 -3.29
CA CYS A 121 1.36 15.85 -3.98
C CYS A 121 1.36 15.04 -5.29
#